data_AF-A0AA38U8S4-F1
#
_entry.id   AF-A0AA38U8S4-F1
#
_cell.length_a   1.000
_cell.length_b   1.000
_cell.length_c   1.000
_cell.angle_alpha   90.00
_cell.angle_beta   90.00
_cell.angle_gamma   90.00
#
_symmetry.space_group_name_H-M   'P 1'
#
loop_
_entity.id
_entity.type
_entity.pdbx_description
1 polymer ?
#
loop_
_entity_poly.entity_id
_entity_poly.type
_entity_poly.pdbx_seq_one_letter_code
_entity_poly.pdbx_strand_id
1 'polypeptide(L)'
;MPIGLSNIGWKMYIVNGSWDIIVVALIAVFWVETKGKTLEEIDAIFEGQKHSNVPDVELVRRGKAQIDVGQVEQELHTVVQTMKLE
;
A
#
# COMPACT_ATOMS: atom_id res chain seq x y z
N MET A 1 19.96 6.93 35.62
CA MET A 1 19.00 5.91 35.12
C MET A 1 17.77 6.63 34.56
N PRO A 2 17.15 6.15 33.47
CA PRO A 2 15.94 6.77 32.94
C PRO A 2 14.83 6.82 33.98
N ILE A 3 14.10 7.92 34.05
CA ILE A 3 13.15 8.26 35.13
C ILE A 3 12.07 7.16 35.31
N GLY A 4 11.59 6.58 34.21
CA GLY A 4 10.59 5.49 34.25
C GLY A 4 11.12 4.20 34.88
N LEU A 5 12.35 3.80 34.56
CA LEU A 5 13.00 2.63 35.16
C LEU A 5 13.39 2.87 36.62
N SER A 6 13.71 4.11 36.98
CA SER A 6 14.02 4.50 38.36
C SER A 6 12.80 4.45 39.28
N ASN A 7 11.60 4.79 38.77
CA ASN A 7 10.39 4.91 39.59
C ASN A 7 9.49 3.68 39.54
N ILE A 8 9.44 2.98 38.40
CA ILE A 8 8.50 1.88 38.14
C ILE A 8 9.23 0.55 37.92
N GLY A 9 10.55 0.59 37.68
CA GLY A 9 11.39 -0.61 37.58
C GLY A 9 10.93 -1.57 36.48
N TRP A 10 10.83 -2.86 36.82
CA TRP A 10 10.46 -3.93 35.89
C TRP A 10 9.04 -3.79 35.32
N LYS A 11 8.14 -3.07 35.98
CA LYS A 11 6.76 -2.86 35.51
C LYS A 11 6.70 -2.04 34.22
N MET A 12 7.75 -1.27 33.89
CA MET A 12 7.86 -0.58 32.60
C MET A 12 7.81 -1.57 31.41
N TYR A 13 8.31 -2.79 31.57
CA TYR A 13 8.21 -3.82 30.52
C TYR A 13 6.77 -4.27 30.28
N ILE A 14 5.94 -4.32 31.33
CA ILE A 14 4.51 -4.65 31.22
C ILE A 14 3.75 -3.51 30.52
N VAL A 15 4.11 -2.26 30.80
CA VAL A 15 3.52 -1.10 30.12
C VAL A 15 3.85 -1.12 28.62
N ASN A 16 5.12 -1.38 28.26
CA ASN A 16 5.50 -1.53 26.86
C ASN A 16 4.76 -2.70 26.17
N GLY A 17 4.71 -3.87 26.80
CA GLY A 17 3.96 -5.01 26.25
C GLY A 17 2.46 -4.74 26.11
N SER A 18 1.87 -3.97 27.03
CA SER A 18 0.45 -3.56 26.92
C SER A 18 0.23 -2.61 25.74
N TRP A 19 1.19 -1.73 25.48
CA TRP A 19 1.16 -0.85 24.31
C TRP A 19 1.24 -1.65 23.01
N ASP A 20 2.09 -2.68 22.95
CA ASP A 20 2.18 -3.57 21.79
C ASP A 20 0.86 -4.28 21.48
N ILE A 21 0.09 -4.68 22.50
CA ILE A 21 -1.25 -5.26 22.30
C ILE A 21 -2.20 -4.28 21.61
N ILE A 22 -2.17 -3.00 22.00
CA ILE A 22 -2.98 -1.95 21.35
C ILE A 22 -2.55 -1.78 19.90
N VAL A 23 -1.25 -1.73 19.64
CA VAL A 23 -0.69 -1.62 18.28
C VAL A 23 -1.10 -2.83 17.43
N VAL A 24 -1.02 -4.04 17.96
CA VAL A 24 -1.47 -5.26 17.26
C VAL A 24 -2.96 -5.20 16.93
N ALA A 25 -3.80 -4.70 17.84
CA ALA A 25 -5.22 -4.52 17.58
C ALA A 25 -5.48 -3.48 16.46
N LEU A 26 -4.73 -2.38 16.45
CA LEU A 26 -4.81 -1.39 15.37
C LEU A 26 -4.36 -1.97 14.03
N ILE A 27 -3.27 -2.74 14.01
CA ILE A 27 -2.82 -3.46 12.82
C ILE A 27 -3.91 -4.41 12.34
N ALA A 28 -4.53 -5.20 13.22
CA ALA A 28 -5.57 -6.14 12.82
C ALA A 28 -6.78 -5.49 12.13
N VAL A 29 -7.13 -4.25 12.47
CA VAL A 29 -8.30 -3.54 11.93
C VAL A 29 -7.94 -2.62 10.75
N PHE A 30 -6.80 -1.93 10.82
CA PHE A 30 -6.46 -0.86 9.89
C PHE A 30 -5.33 -1.23 8.91
N TRP A 31 -4.66 -2.37 9.10
CA TRP A 31 -3.60 -2.79 8.18
C TRP A 31 -4.18 -3.21 6.84
N VAL A 32 -3.72 -2.52 5.80
CA VAL A 32 -3.97 -2.89 4.40
C VAL A 32 -2.71 -3.59 3.88
N GLU A 33 -2.89 -4.75 3.25
CA GLU A 33 -1.79 -5.46 2.60
C GLU A 33 -1.35 -4.72 1.33
N THR A 34 -0.11 -4.21 1.34
CA THR A 34 0.49 -3.44 0.24
C THR A 34 1.53 -4.23 -0.54
N LYS A 35 1.92 -5.42 -0.08
CA LYS A 35 2.94 -6.24 -0.75
C LYS A 35 2.46 -6.69 -2.12
N GLY A 36 3.28 -6.42 -3.14
CA GLY A 36 3.01 -6.85 -4.51
C GLY A 36 2.02 -5.96 -5.27
N LYS A 37 1.67 -4.79 -4.71
CA LYS A 37 0.84 -3.78 -5.36
C LYS A 37 1.66 -2.60 -5.89
N THR A 38 1.23 -1.95 -6.97
CA THR A 38 1.82 -0.66 -7.37
C THR A 38 1.29 0.49 -6.51
N LEU A 39 1.93 1.67 -6.61
CA LEU A 39 1.47 2.87 -5.92
C LEU A 39 0.05 3.27 -6.35
N GLU A 40 -0.26 3.14 -7.63
CA GLU A 40 -1.58 3.45 -8.21
C GLU A 40 -2.66 2.47 -7.72
N GLU A 41 -2.31 1.20 -7.50
CA GLU A 41 -3.23 0.23 -6.92
C GLU A 41 -3.45 0.44 -5.43
N ILE A 42 -2.41 0.84 -4.70
CA ILE A 42 -2.51 1.21 -3.29
C ILE A 42 -3.40 2.45 -3.15
N ASP A 43 -3.18 3.46 -3.99
CA ASP A 43 -4.00 4.67 -4.04
C ASP A 43 -5.46 4.34 -4.36
N ALA A 44 -5.72 3.45 -5.33
CA ALA A 44 -7.05 2.98 -5.64
C ALA A 44 -7.74 2.25 -4.47
N ILE A 45 -6.99 1.58 -3.59
CA ILE A 45 -7.55 0.94 -2.39
C ILE A 45 -7.92 1.97 -1.32
N PHE A 46 -7.17 3.06 -1.19
CA PHE A 46 -7.42 4.11 -0.20
C PHE A 46 -8.45 5.15 -0.66
N GLU A 47 -8.44 5.54 -1.93
CA GLU A 47 -9.34 6.55 -2.51
C GLU A 47 -10.56 5.94 -3.22
N GLY A 48 -10.55 4.63 -3.48
CA GLY A 48 -11.66 3.89 -4.08
C GLY A 48 -11.81 4.04 -5.60
N GLN A 49 -10.87 4.72 -6.27
CA GLN A 49 -10.88 4.88 -7.73
C GLN A 49 -9.61 4.36 -8.38
N LYS A 50 -9.77 3.49 -9.39
CA LYS A 50 -8.67 3.00 -10.20
C LYS A 50 -8.47 3.93 -11.40
N HIS A 51 -7.36 4.66 -11.42
CA HIS A 51 -7.03 5.60 -12.50
C HIS A 51 -6.27 4.98 -13.68
N SER A 52 -6.09 3.65 -13.67
CA SER A 52 -5.34 2.92 -14.70
C SER A 52 -6.15 1.76 -15.26
N ASN A 53 -6.13 1.58 -16.58
CA ASN A 53 -6.70 0.39 -17.24
C ASN A 53 -5.78 -0.84 -17.15
N VAL A 54 -4.58 -0.69 -16.57
CA VAL A 54 -3.61 -1.79 -16.46
C VAL A 54 -4.08 -2.82 -15.44
N PRO A 55 -4.02 -4.14 -15.75
CA PRO A 55 -4.37 -5.20 -14.80
C PRO A 55 -3.45 -5.23 -13.59
N ASP A 56 -3.94 -5.77 -12.48
CA ASP A 56 -3.15 -5.73 -11.24
C ASP A 56 -1.84 -6.53 -11.35
N VAL A 57 -0.75 -6.00 -10.79
CA VAL A 57 0.60 -6.58 -10.96
C VAL A 57 0.67 -8.04 -10.51
N GLU A 58 0.02 -8.35 -9.39
CA GLU A 58 0.04 -9.70 -8.85
C GLU A 58 -0.79 -10.67 -9.71
N LEU A 59 -1.85 -10.21 -10.37
CA LEU A 59 -2.64 -11.02 -11.31
C LEU A 59 -1.83 -11.35 -12.56
N VAL A 60 -1.07 -10.39 -13.07
CA VAL A 60 -0.14 -10.59 -14.20
C VAL A 60 0.96 -11.57 -13.80
N ARG A 61 1.58 -11.37 -12.62
CA ARG A 61 2.64 -12.26 -12.12
C ARG A 61 2.17 -13.70 -11.90
N ARG A 62 0.90 -13.89 -11.48
CA ARG A 62 0.27 -15.21 -11.32
C ARG A 62 -0.26 -15.79 -12.63
N GLY A 63 -0.11 -15.10 -13.76
CA GLY A 63 -0.59 -15.53 -15.08
C GLY A 63 -2.11 -15.54 -15.23
N LYS A 64 -2.83 -14.85 -14.33
CA LYS A 64 -4.31 -14.76 -14.37
C LYS A 64 -4.81 -13.57 -15.19
N ALA A 65 -3.93 -12.63 -15.51
CA ALA A 65 -4.18 -11.50 -16.39
C ALA A 65 -3.02 -11.34 -17.38
N GLN A 66 -3.31 -10.93 -18.60
CA GLN A 66 -2.31 -10.54 -19.58
C GLN A 66 -2.35 -9.02 -19.79
N ILE A 67 -1.17 -8.42 -19.90
CA ILE A 67 -1.03 -7.04 -20.33
C ILE A 67 -1.15 -7.02 -21.85
N ASP A 68 -2.17 -6.36 -22.38
CA ASP A 68 -2.28 -6.09 -23.80
C ASP A 68 -1.36 -4.90 -24.16
N VAL A 69 -0.19 -5.22 -24.68
CA VAL A 69 0.83 -4.22 -25.06
C VAL A 69 0.30 -3.31 -26.18
N GLY A 70 -0.55 -3.83 -27.08
CA GLY A 70 -1.08 -3.04 -28.20
C GLY A 70 -2.05 -1.96 -27.73
N GLN A 71 -2.90 -2.27 -26.74
CA GLN A 71 -3.77 -1.27 -26.13
C GLN A 71 -2.97 -0.18 -25.40
N VAL A 72 -1.96 -0.58 -24.62
CA VAL A 72 -1.10 0.37 -23.88
C VAL A 72 -0.35 1.31 -24.83
N GLU A 73 0.18 0.80 -25.94
CA GLU A 73 0.84 1.63 -26.96
C GLU A 73 -0.12 2.65 -27.60
N GLN A 74 -1.36 2.25 -27.90
CA GLN A 74 -2.37 3.16 -28.45
C GLN A 74 -2.76 4.27 -27.47
N GLU A 75 -2.94 3.94 -26.19
CA GLU A 75 -3.21 4.91 -25.12
C GLU A 75 -2.02 5.87 -24.97
N LEU A 76 -0.79 5.36 -24.96
CA LEU A 76 0.43 6.17 -24.87
C LEU A 76 0.56 7.13 -26.05
N HIS A 77 0.32 6.64 -27.28
CA HIS A 77 0.32 7.48 -28.48
C HIS A 77 -0.73 8.60 -28.41
N THR A 78 -1.92 8.30 -27.91
CA THR A 78 -3.00 9.29 -27.75
C THR A 78 -2.59 10.39 -26.77
N VAL A 79 -2.10 10.01 -25.58
CA VAL A 79 -1.62 10.98 -24.56
C VAL A 79 -0.48 11.84 -25.10
N VAL A 80 0.50 11.25 -25.77
CA VAL A 80 1.63 11.98 -26.36
C VAL A 80 1.19 12.97 -27.44
N GLN A 81 0.16 12.64 -28.23
CA GLN A 81 -0.40 13.58 -29.22
C GLN A 81 -1.13 14.74 -28.54
N THR A 82 -1.92 14.47 -27.50
CA THR A 82 -2.59 15.52 -26.71
C THR A 82 -1.59 16.48 -26.07
N MET A 83 -0.53 15.96 -25.42
CA MET A 83 0.50 16.79 -24.78
C MET A 83 1.32 17.64 -25.77
N LYS A 84 1.40 17.25 -27.05
CA LYS A 84 2.09 18.05 -28.09
C LYS A 84 1.25 19.20 -28.62
N LEU A 85 -0.05 19.19 -28.35
CA LEU A 85 -1.01 20.21 -28.81
C LEU A 85 -1.25 21.30 -27.76
N GLU A 86 -0.80 21.10 -26.52
CA GLU A 86 -0.71 22.10 -25.45
C GLU A 86 0.64 22.83 -25.46
#